data_AF-A0A0F8YL53-F1
#
_entry.id   AF-A0A0F8YL53-F1
#
_cell.length_a   1.000
_cell.length_b   1.000
_cell.length_c   1.000
_cell.angle_alpha   90.00
_cell.angle_beta   90.00
_cell.angle_gamma   90.00
#
_symmetry.space_group_name_H-M   'P 1'
#
loop_
_entity.id
_entity.type
_entity.pdbx_description
1 polymer ?
#
loop_
_entity_poly.entity_id
_entity_poly.type
_entity_poly.pdbx_seq_one_letter_code
_entity_poly.pdbx_strand_id
1 'polypeptide(L)'
;RVARTDPASIAQAGLQLVAEADAAIDGLFLSCTNLRTLSVIEPLEARLGIPVLSSNQVLAWHLLTLLDKAAPGSGPGRLFDATG
;
A
#
# COMPACT_ATOMS: atom_id res chain seq x y z
N ARG A 1 -4.02 13.72 -18.26
CA ARG A 1 -3.37 12.48 -18.75
C ARG A 1 -2.60 11.89 -17.58
N VAL A 2 -3.00 10.73 -17.04
CA VAL A 2 -2.26 10.08 -15.95
C VAL A 2 -0.94 9.57 -16.54
N ALA A 3 0.19 9.91 -15.91
CA ALA A 3 1.51 9.41 -16.33
C ALA A 3 1.51 7.88 -16.24
N ARG A 4 2.03 7.20 -17.27
CA ARG A 4 2.15 5.74 -17.27
C ARG A 4 3.39 5.35 -16.45
N THR A 5 3.23 5.31 -15.13
CA THR A 5 4.25 4.74 -14.26
C THR A 5 4.01 3.23 -14.15
N ASP A 6 5.02 2.46 -14.52
CA ASP A 6 5.03 1.00 -14.40
C ASP A 6 5.00 0.59 -12.91
N PRO A 7 4.14 -0.36 -12.50
CA PRO A 7 4.22 -1.00 -11.18
C PRO A 7 5.65 -1.33 -10.72
N ALA A 8 6.49 -1.84 -11.62
CA ALA A 8 7.87 -2.18 -11.29
C ALA A 8 8.68 -0.96 -10.85
N SER A 9 8.51 0.19 -11.51
CA SER A 9 9.19 1.43 -11.13
C SER A 9 8.74 1.93 -9.75
N ILE A 10 7.45 1.81 -9.43
CA ILE A 10 6.93 2.20 -8.11
C ILE A 10 7.50 1.30 -7.02
N ALA A 11 7.55 -0.01 -7.27
CA ALA A 11 8.14 -0.95 -6.32
C ALA A 11 9.63 -0.67 -6.08
N GLN A 12 10.41 -0.46 -7.15
CA GLN A 12 11.83 -0.13 -7.03
C GLN A 12 12.06 1.17 -6.26
N ALA A 13 11.28 2.22 -6.57
CA ALA A 13 11.38 3.49 -5.84
C ALA A 13 11.06 3.33 -4.35
N GLY A 14 10.03 2.54 -4.01
CA GLY A 14 9.69 2.27 -2.60
C GLY A 14 10.79 1.52 -1.86
N LEU A 15 11.42 0.53 -2.49
CA LEU A 15 12.53 -0.22 -1.91
C LEU A 15 13.77 0.65 -1.70
N GLN A 16 14.10 1.47 -2.71
CA GLN A 16 15.24 2.38 -2.64
C GLN A 16 15.06 3.40 -1.51
N LEU A 17 13.87 4.01 -1.41
CA LEU A 17 13.55 4.98 -0.36
C LEU A 17 13.74 4.40 1.05
N VAL A 18 13.28 3.17 1.27
CA VAL A 18 13.43 2.49 2.58
C VAL A 18 14.88 2.11 2.84
N ALA A 19 15.63 1.69 1.81
CA ALA A 19 17.05 1.32 1.94
C ALA A 19 17.96 2.53 2.21
N GLU A 20 17.61 3.71 1.72
CA GLU A 20 18.36 4.95 1.90
C GLU A 20 17.97 5.74 3.17
N ALA A 21 17.00 5.25 3.94
CA ALA A 21 16.55 5.91 5.15
C ALA A 21 17.60 5.81 6.27
N ASP A 22 17.96 6.94 6.88
CA ASP A 22 18.86 7.01 8.04
C ASP A 22 18.22 6.49 9.35
N ALA A 23 16.92 6.18 9.33
CA ALA A 23 16.15 5.71 10.47
C ALA A 23 15.21 4.56 10.07
N ALA A 24 14.79 3.78 11.07
CA ALA A 24 13.79 2.75 10.87
C ALA A 24 12.47 3.37 10.38
N ILE A 25 11.90 2.76 9.34
CA ILE A 25 10.62 3.17 8.75
C ILE A 25 9.55 2.20 9.23
N ASP A 26 8.48 2.73 9.85
CA ASP A 26 7.37 1.90 10.35
C ASP A 26 6.33 1.56 9.26
N GLY A 27 6.34 2.28 8.14
CA GLY A 27 5.42 2.04 7.02
C GLY A 27 5.73 2.91 5.80
N LEU A 28 5.30 2.44 4.63
CA LEU A 28 5.47 3.14 3.35
C LEU A 28 4.11 3.58 2.81
N PHE A 29 3.95 4.88 2.53
CA PHE A 29 2.72 5.42 1.93
C PHE A 29 2.92 5.82 0.46
N LEU A 30 2.22 5.12 -0.44
CA LEU A 30 2.15 5.36 -1.88
C LEU A 30 0.98 6.31 -2.18
N SER A 31 1.26 7.62 -2.17
CA SER A 31 0.25 8.69 -2.31
C SER A 31 -0.54 8.71 -3.64
N CYS A 32 -0.11 7.98 -4.67
CA CYS A 32 -0.75 8.08 -5.99
C CYS A 32 -2.14 7.41 -6.04
N THR A 33 -3.04 7.98 -6.86
CA THR A 33 -4.38 7.44 -7.14
C THR A 33 -4.40 6.43 -8.29
N ASN A 34 -3.24 5.96 -8.75
CA ASN A 34 -3.17 4.98 -9.83
C ASN A 34 -3.49 3.58 -9.28
N LEU A 35 -4.61 2.98 -9.72
CA LEU A 35 -5.04 1.64 -9.29
C LEU A 35 -3.98 0.54 -9.51
N ARG A 36 -3.01 0.78 -10.41
CA ARG A 36 -1.87 -0.11 -10.66
C ARG A 36 -0.93 -0.27 -9.46
N THR A 37 -1.03 0.57 -8.42
CA THR A 37 -0.27 0.38 -7.18
C THR A 37 -0.80 -0.73 -6.31
N LEU A 38 -2.07 -1.12 -6.47
CA LEU A 38 -2.65 -2.16 -5.60
C LEU A 38 -1.90 -3.49 -5.73
N SER A 39 -1.45 -3.85 -6.94
CA SER A 39 -0.71 -5.08 -7.19
C SER A 39 0.72 -5.09 -6.63
N VAL A 40 1.26 -3.94 -6.20
CA VAL A 40 2.62 -3.88 -5.62
C VAL A 40 2.63 -3.88 -4.10
N ILE A 41 1.46 -3.71 -3.45
CA ILE A 41 1.35 -3.60 -1.99
C ILE A 41 1.87 -4.87 -1.31
N GLU A 42 1.23 -6.02 -1.55
CA GLU A 42 1.59 -7.28 -0.89
C GLU A 42 3.05 -7.70 -1.18
N PRO A 43 3.55 -7.63 -2.44
CA PRO A 43 4.97 -7.89 -2.71
C PRO A 43 5.92 -6.96 -1.95
N LEU A 44 5.58 -5.67 -1.78
CA LEU A 44 6.42 -4.74 -1.03
C LEU A 44 6.36 -5.01 0.46
N GLU A 45 5.17 -5.29 1.03
CA GLU A 45 5.03 -5.65 2.45
C GLU A 45 5.81 -6.93 2.79
N ALA A 46 5.79 -7.93 1.91
CA ALA A 46 6.55 -9.16 2.08
C ALA A 46 8.06 -8.91 2.06
N ARG A 47 8.54 -7.99 1.21
CA ARG A 47 9.96 -7.67 1.06
C ARG A 47 10.50 -6.73 2.14
N LEU A 48 9.71 -5.75 2.54
CA LEU A 48 10.12 -4.71 3.48
C LEU A 48 9.83 -5.07 4.94
N GLY A 49 8.91 -6.01 5.18
CA GLY A 49 8.51 -6.40 6.53
C GLY A 49 7.59 -5.39 7.24
N ILE A 50 7.30 -4.26 6.61
CA ILE A 50 6.49 -3.14 7.14
C ILE A 50 5.20 -2.96 6.32
N PRO A 51 4.13 -2.37 6.88
CA PRO A 51 2.91 -2.04 6.14
C PRO A 51 3.19 -1.10 4.96
N VAL A 52 2.49 -1.36 3.85
CA VAL A 52 2.52 -0.50 2.66
C VAL A 52 1.09 -0.06 2.36
N LEU A 53 0.88 1.25 2.34
CA LEU A 53 -0.42 1.87 2.18
C LEU A 53 -0.50 2.60 0.85
N SER A 54 -1.68 2.63 0.23
CA SER A 54 -1.95 3.51 -0.91
C SER A 54 -3.25 4.28 -0.75
N SER A 55 -3.36 5.44 -1.41
CA SER A 55 -4.57 6.28 -1.35
C SER A 55 -5.84 5.52 -1.74
N ASN A 56 -5.78 4.69 -2.80
CA ASN A 56 -6.94 3.91 -3.26
C ASN A 56 -7.31 2.78 -2.29
N GLN A 57 -6.32 2.07 -1.74
CA GLN A 57 -6.51 0.99 -0.77
C GLN A 57 -7.11 1.54 0.53
N VAL A 58 -6.56 2.63 1.06
CA VAL A 58 -7.03 3.28 2.30
C VAL A 58 -8.43 3.84 2.12
N LEU A 59 -8.75 4.44 0.96
CA LEU A 59 -10.11 4.90 0.66
C LEU A 59 -11.10 3.74 0.62
N ALA A 60 -10.75 2.64 -0.07
CA ALA A 60 -11.61 1.46 -0.14
C ALA A 60 -11.85 0.85 1.25
N TRP A 61 -10.79 0.70 2.04
CA TRP A 61 -10.88 0.27 3.44
C TRP A 61 -11.80 1.19 4.25
N HIS A 62 -11.61 2.50 4.17
CA HIS A 62 -12.39 3.45 4.95
C HIS A 62 -13.88 3.43 4.57
N LEU A 63 -14.20 3.32 3.28
CA LEU A 63 -15.58 3.16 2.81
C LEU A 63 -16.22 1.87 3.33
N LEU A 64 -15.49 0.76 3.36
CA LEU A 64 -15.98 -0.50 3.93
C LEU A 64 -16.19 -0.39 5.44
N THR A 65 -15.28 0.28 6.16
CA THR A 65 -15.43 0.55 7.59
C THR A 65 -16.67 1.39 7.89
N LEU A 66 -16.92 2.45 7.12
CA LEU A 66 -18.11 3.29 7.28
C LEU A 66 -19.43 2.55 7.01
N LEU A 67 -19.38 1.43 6.28
CA LEU A 67 -20.53 0.60 5.95
C LEU A 67 -20.66 -0.62 6.88
N ASP A 68 -19.81 -0.75 7.91
CA ASP A 68 -19.69 -1.94 8.76
C ASP A 68 -19.43 -3.24 7.94
N LYS A 69 -18.66 -3.11 6.86
CA LYS A 69 -18.32 -4.19 5.91
C LYS A 69 -16.82 -4.46 5.79
N ALA A 70 -15.98 -3.77 6.56
CA ALA A 70 -14.57 -4.10 6.62
C ALA A 70 -14.40 -5.45 7.34
N ALA A 71 -13.74 -6.41 6.68
CA ALA A 71 -13.49 -7.74 7.22
C ALA A 71 -12.05 -8.17 6.88
N PRO A 72 -11.42 -9.03 7.70
CA PRO A 72 -10.12 -9.62 7.38
C PRO A 72 -10.08 -10.19 5.96
N GLY A 73 -9.09 -9.77 5.16
CA GLY A 73 -8.93 -10.21 3.78
C GLY A 73 -9.92 -9.60 2.78
N SER A 74 -10.68 -8.57 3.15
CA SER A 74 -11.61 -7.89 2.22
C SER A 74 -10.91 -7.00 1.17
N GLY A 75 -9.58 -6.97 1.16
CA GLY A 75 -8.77 -6.18 0.23
C GLY A 75 -7.27 -6.51 0.33
N PRO A 76 -6.42 -5.86 -0.47
CA PRO A 76 -5.00 -6.21 -0.57
C PRO A 76 -4.20 -5.68 0.61
N GLY A 77 -3.21 -6.47 1.06
CA GLY A 77 -2.20 -6.06 2.05
C GLY A 77 -2.69 -5.94 3.49
N ARG A 78 -1.75 -5.69 4.41
CA ARG A 78 -1.94 -5.78 5.87
C ARG A 78 -3.02 -4.87 6.43
N LEU A 79 -3.34 -3.76 5.75
CA LEU A 79 -4.43 -2.86 6.15
C LEU A 79 -5.77 -3.60 6.28
N PHE A 80 -6.01 -4.57 5.40
CA PHE A 80 -7.25 -5.37 5.41
C PHE A 80 -7.15 -6.62 6.28
N ASP A 81 -5.99 -6.93 6.85
CA ASP A 81 -5.81 -8.04 7.78
C ASP A 81 -5.99 -7.60 9.25
N ALA A 82 -5.81 -6.30 9.52
CA ALA A 82 -6.06 -5.71 10.82
C ALA A 82 -7.58 -5.65 11.08
N THR A 83 -8.05 -6.47 12.03
CA THR A 83 -9.37 -6.28 12.64
C THR A 83 -9.36 -4.96 13.40
N GLY A 84 -10.25 -4.04 13.01
CA GLY A 84 -10.65 -2.94 13.89
C GLY A 84 -11.30 -3.47 15.17
#